data_AF-A0A3P1Y203-F1
#
_entry.id   AF-A0A3P1Y203-F1
#
_cell.length_a   1.000
_cell.length_b   1.000
_cell.length_c   1.000
_cell.angle_alpha   90.00
_cell.angle_beta   90.00
_cell.angle_gamma   90.00
#
_symmetry.space_group_name_H-M   'P 1'
#
loop_
_entity.id
_entity.type
_entity.pdbx_description
1 polymer ?
#
loop_
_entity_poly.entity_id
_entity_poly.type
_entity_poly.pdbx_seq_one_letter_code
_entity_poly.pdbx_strand_id
1 'polypeptide(L)' 'MSELEHIIRKARDAQNGGWSVQSTGEKLASAIILNRADWLDAMDYTMVEAIERIGPEWMALIPKAARALQDE' A
#
# COMPACT_ATOMS: atom_id res chain seq x y z
N MET A 1 -9.43 -11.42 -10.19
CA MET A 1 -9.36 -10.47 -9.07
C MET A 1 -9.31 -9.08 -9.64
N SER A 2 -10.07 -8.16 -9.06
CA SER A 2 -9.93 -6.74 -9.40
C SER A 2 -8.63 -6.18 -8.81
N GLU A 3 -8.11 -5.08 -9.37
CA GLU A 3 -6.97 -4.35 -8.79
C GLU A 3 -7.23 -3.96 -7.34
N LEU A 4 -8.48 -3.62 -6.99
CA LEU A 4 -8.87 -3.29 -5.61
C LEU A 4 -8.70 -4.48 -4.67
N GLU A 5 -9.16 -5.67 -5.05
CA GLU A 5 -8.98 -6.89 -4.26
C GLU A 5 -7.49 -7.26 -4.12
N HIS A 6 -6.71 -7.03 -5.17
CA HIS A 6 -5.27 -7.27 -5.14
C HIS A 6 -4.58 -6.39 -4.09
N ILE A 7 -4.82 -5.07 -4.11
CA ILE A 7 -4.16 -4.15 -3.17
C ILE A 7 -4.63 -4.36 -1.73
N ILE A 8 -5.91 -4.71 -1.52
CA ILE A 8 -6.43 -5.05 -0.18
C ILE A 8 -5.70 -6.29 0.35
N ARG A 9 -5.58 -7.34 -0.46
CA ARG A 9 -4.86 -8.56 -0.08
C ARG A 9 -3.41 -8.26 0.27
N LYS A 10 -2.71 -7.45 -0.54
CA LYS A 10 -1.30 -7.08 -0.28
C LYS A 10 -1.13 -6.25 0.98
N ALA A 11 -2.02 -5.29 1.23
CA ALA A 11 -1.98 -4.52 2.46
C ALA A 11 -2.28 -5.40 3.69
N ARG A 12 -3.25 -6.31 3.62
CA ARG A 12 -3.52 -7.28 4.69
C ARG A 12 -2.33 -8.22 4.94
N ASP A 13 -1.73 -8.76 3.88
CA ASP A 13 -0.54 -9.61 3.98
C ASP A 13 0.60 -8.82 4.64
N ALA A 14 0.80 -7.55 4.29
CA ALA A 14 1.82 -6.69 4.90
C ALA A 14 1.58 -6.48 6.40
N GLN A 15 0.33 -6.21 6.81
CA GLN A 15 -0.05 -6.06 8.21
C GLN A 15 0.28 -7.31 9.04
N ASN A 16 0.18 -8.50 8.43
CA ASN A 16 0.51 -9.80 9.03
C ASN A 16 1.99 -10.21 8.87
N GLY A 17 2.88 -9.29 8.50
CA GLY A 17 4.33 -9.53 8.40
C GLY A 17 4.84 -9.92 7.01
N GLY A 18 3.96 -9.99 6.00
CA GLY A 18 4.28 -10.29 4.61
C GLY A 18 4.81 -9.12 3.78
N TRP A 19 5.24 -8.02 4.42
CA TRP A 19 5.66 -6.81 3.71
C TRP A 19 6.94 -7.01 2.90
N SER A 20 7.92 -7.78 3.40
CA SER A 20 9.25 -7.92 2.79
C SER A 20 9.25 -8.60 1.41
N VAL A 21 8.29 -9.48 1.14
CA VAL A 21 8.18 -10.30 -0.09
C VAL A 21 7.42 -9.62 -1.23
N GLN A 22 6.94 -8.40 -1.02
CA GLN A 22 6.18 -7.63 -2.01
C GLN A 22 7.09 -6.93 -3.03
N SER A 23 6.53 -6.60 -4.21
CA SER A 23 7.22 -5.71 -5.14
C SER A 23 7.36 -4.31 -4.53
N THR A 24 8.29 -3.49 -5.03
CA THR A 24 8.47 -2.11 -4.55
C THR A 24 7.17 -1.31 -4.61
N GLY A 25 6.40 -1.40 -5.71
CA GLY A 25 5.12 -0.70 -5.83
C GLY A 25 4.07 -1.18 -4.83
N GLU A 26 4.01 -2.50 -4.58
CA GLU A 26 3.13 -3.09 -3.57
C GLU A 26 3.51 -2.66 -2.14
N LYS A 27 4.80 -2.58 -1.83
CA LYS A 27 5.28 -2.08 -0.53
C LYS A 27 4.85 -0.65 -0.27
N LEU A 28 5.03 0.22 -1.26
CA LEU A 28 4.64 1.63 -1.19
C LEU A 28 3.13 1.78 -1.06
N ALA A 29 2.34 1.04 -1.85
CA ALA A 29 0.89 1.05 -1.76
C ALA A 29 0.40 0.56 -0.39
N SER A 30 0.95 -0.56 0.12
CA SER A 30 0.62 -1.09 1.45
C SER A 30 0.99 -0.10 2.55
N ALA A 31 2.14 0.56 2.46
CA ALA A 31 2.56 1.58 3.42
C ALA A 31 1.60 2.78 3.45
N ILE A 32 1.15 3.27 2.29
CA ILE A 32 0.17 4.37 2.22
C ILE A 32 -1.20 3.93 2.76
N ILE A 33 -1.70 2.76 2.33
CA ILE A 33 -3.00 2.22 2.77
C ILE A 33 -3.05 2.03 4.29
N LEU A 34 -1.96 1.50 4.88
CA LEU A 34 -1.86 1.26 6.32
C LEU A 34 -1.38 2.48 7.12
N ASN A 35 -1.20 3.64 6.47
CA ASN A 35 -0.68 4.87 7.07
C ASN A 35 0.66 4.66 7.83
N ARG A 36 1.58 3.90 7.22
CA ARG A 36 2.92 3.59 7.76
C ARG A 36 4.00 4.42 7.08
N ALA A 37 4.08 5.70 7.47
CA ALA A 37 5.12 6.60 6.97
C ALA A 37 6.55 6.10 7.31
N ASP A 38 6.71 5.38 8.42
CA ASP A 38 7.97 4.74 8.81
C ASP A 38 8.41 3.64 7.84
N TRP A 39 7.48 2.99 7.14
CA TRP A 39 7.82 2.00 6.11
C TRP A 39 8.29 2.64 4.81
N LEU A 40 7.79 3.85 4.50
CA LEU A 40 8.31 4.63 3.38
C LEU A 40 9.74 5.10 3.68
N ASP A 41 9.96 5.62 4.89
CA ASP A 41 11.26 6.07 5.38
C ASP A 41 12.30 4.93 5.39
N ALA A 42 11.90 3.73 5.84
CA ALA A 42 12.75 2.55 5.82
C ALA A 42 13.17 2.09 4.40
N MET A 43 12.51 2.59 3.36
CA MET A 43 12.85 2.34 1.95
C MET A 43 13.52 3.55 1.28
N ASP A 44 13.84 4.61 2.03
CA ASP A 44 14.35 5.89 1.53
C ASP A 44 13.39 6.57 0.54
N TYR A 45 12.07 6.43 0.73
CA TYR A 45 11.04 7.10 -0.07
C TYR A 45 10.34 8.20 0.71
N THR A 46 10.21 9.37 0.08
CA THR A 46 9.24 10.37 0.53
C THR A 46 7.82 9.98 0.13
N MET A 47 6.82 10.57 0.80
CA MET A 47 5.41 10.39 0.42
C MET A 47 5.13 10.77 -1.04
N VAL A 48 5.77 11.84 -1.53
CA VAL A 48 5.55 12.34 -2.89
C VAL A 48 6.11 11.36 -3.92
N GLU A 49 7.32 10.85 -3.72
CA GLU A 49 7.92 9.83 -4.59
C GLU A 49 7.13 8.52 -4.55
N ALA A 50 6.62 8.13 -3.37
CA ALA A 50 5.78 6.94 -3.24
C ALA A 50 4.51 7.07 -4.09
N ILE A 51 3.82 8.22 -4.02
CA ILE A 51 2.62 8.53 -4.80
C ILE A 51 2.92 8.52 -6.30
N GLU A 52 4.01 9.16 -6.73
CA GLU A 52 4.43 9.17 -8.13
C GLU A 52 4.71 7.74 -8.63
N ARG A 53 5.36 6.92 -7.81
CA ARG A 53 5.78 5.56 -8.16
C ARG A 53 4.63 4.58 -8.32
N ILE A 54 3.61 4.63 -7.45
CA ILE A 54 2.45 3.74 -7.53
C ILE A 54 1.47 4.16 -8.64
N GLY A 55 1.50 5.43 -9.02
CA GLY A 55 0.72 5.96 -10.14
C GLY A 55 -0.76 6.21 -9.83
N PRO A 56 -1.46 6.88 -10.77
CA PRO A 56 -2.81 7.42 -10.55
C PRO A 56 -3.89 6.34 -10.40
N GLU A 57 -3.74 5.20 -11.10
CA GLU A 57 -4.72 4.12 -11.05
C GLU A 57 -4.82 3.51 -9.65
N TRP A 58 -3.68 3.22 -9.03
CA TRP A 58 -3.64 2.67 -7.68
C TRP A 58 -4.00 3.73 -6.63
N MET A 59 -3.55 4.98 -6.80
CA MET A 59 -3.95 6.09 -5.93
C MET A 59 -5.47 6.26 -5.83
N ALA A 60 -6.20 6.07 -6.93
CA ALA A 60 -7.66 6.15 -6.94
C ALA A 60 -8.33 5.04 -6.10
N LEU A 61 -7.64 3.93 -5.86
CA LEU A 61 -8.15 2.78 -5.11
C LEU A 61 -7.80 2.83 -3.61
N ILE A 62 -6.73 3.54 -3.23
CA ILE A 62 -6.22 3.59 -1.85
C ILE A 62 -7.31 3.93 -0.82
N PRO A 63 -8.15 4.98 -0.99
CA PRO A 63 -9.16 5.30 0.03
C PRO A 63 -10.19 4.20 0.23
N LYS A 64 -10.52 3.44 -0.82
CA LYS A 64 -11.45 2.31 -0.73
C LYS A 64 -10.79 1.13 -0.02
N ALA A 65 -9.54 0.83 -0.35
CA ALA A 65 -8.79 -0.25 0.30
C ALA A 65 -8.53 0.03 1.79
N ALA A 66 -8.18 1.26 2.16
CA ALA A 66 -7.97 1.66 3.55
C ALA A 66 -9.25 1.49 4.39
N ARG A 67 -10.41 1.90 3.88
CA ARG A 67 -11.70 1.68 4.55
C ARG A 67 -12.03 0.19 4.70
N ALA A 68 -11.84 -0.59 3.64
CA ALA A 68 -12.10 -2.03 3.68
C ALA A 68 -11.32 -2.75 4.79
N LEU A 69 -10.08 -2.31 5.08
CA LEU A 69 -9.26 -2.87 6.15
C LEU A 69 -9.58 -2.31 7.55
N GLN A 70 -10.25 -1.17 7.66
CA GLN A 70 -10.71 -0.62 8.93
C GLN A 70 -12.02 -1.27 9.41
N ASP A 71 -12.83 -1.75 8.47
CA ASP A 71 -14.12 -2.39 8.72
C ASP A 71 -14.00 -3.92 8.98
N GLU A 72 -12.77 -4.46 9.08
CA GLU A 72 -12.44 -5.86 9.42
C GLU A 72 -12.30 -6.08 10.93
#